data_AF-A0A086PMK6-F1
#
_entry.id   AF-A0A086PMK6-F1
#
_cell.length_a   1.000
_cell.length_b   1.000
_cell.length_c   1.000
_cell.angle_alpha   90.00
_cell.angle_beta   90.00
_cell.angle_gamma   90.00
#
_symmetry.space_group_name_H-M   'P 1'
#
loop_
_entity.id
_entity.type
_entity.pdbx_description
1 polymer ?
#
loop_
_entity_poly.entity_id
_entity_poly.type
_entity_poly.pdbx_seq_one_letter_code
_entity_poly.pdbx_strand_id
1 'polypeptide(L)'
;YPEDLAYPVMVAKTKLAGWELRTQVAIPSGAFIMQYVGEMMCRATMEGRSRHNSRRGYHNYCMEIVQDEWEWEDNWKLPCIDSLFLGNASRFLNHSCEPNVEVRNIWRGPLLPIVGVFSRRKINAGEALTYAYGSGYETIKCWCGTKACKGYIGDRFGAEGKEEGKRGARELRQKSRNATHTGAETGLETADFSDDETKKKGGHHSSSKTNCRGR
;
A
#
# COMPACT_ATOMS: atom_id res chain seq x y z
N TYR A 1 -12.97 -16.19 -10.79
CA TYR A 1 -12.17 -15.32 -9.91
C TYR A 1 -13.14 -14.39 -9.18
N PRO A 2 -12.84 -13.92 -7.95
CA PRO A 2 -13.66 -12.86 -7.35
C PRO A 2 -13.78 -11.69 -8.33
N GLU A 3 -14.94 -11.06 -8.38
CA GLU A 3 -15.39 -10.21 -9.52
C GLU A 3 -14.47 -9.02 -9.83
N ASP A 4 -13.58 -8.64 -8.92
CA ASP A 4 -12.71 -7.45 -9.04
C ASP A 4 -11.25 -7.72 -9.45
N LEU A 5 -10.86 -8.97 -9.71
CA LEU A 5 -9.47 -9.35 -10.00
C LEU A 5 -9.29 -9.81 -11.46
N ALA A 6 -8.49 -9.08 -12.24
CA ALA A 6 -8.22 -9.40 -13.65
C ALA A 6 -7.10 -10.43 -13.86
N TYR A 7 -6.19 -10.60 -12.88
CA TYR A 7 -5.05 -11.52 -12.97
C TYR A 7 -4.88 -12.28 -11.65
N PRO A 8 -4.53 -13.58 -11.68
CA PRO A 8 -4.21 -14.34 -10.47
C PRO A 8 -3.06 -13.70 -9.69
N VAL A 9 -3.31 -13.37 -8.43
CA VAL A 9 -2.31 -12.84 -7.49
C VAL A 9 -2.19 -13.75 -6.27
N MET A 10 -1.14 -13.57 -5.50
CA MET A 10 -0.94 -14.23 -4.22
C MET A 10 -0.35 -13.26 -3.20
N VAL A 11 -0.70 -13.46 -1.94
CA VAL A 11 -0.11 -12.75 -0.81
C VAL A 11 1.03 -13.59 -0.27
N ALA A 12 2.19 -12.98 -0.04
CA ALA A 12 3.39 -13.64 0.45
C ALA A 12 3.99 -12.87 1.64
N LYS A 13 4.53 -13.59 2.63
CA LYS A 13 5.24 -12.97 3.75
C LYS A 13 6.65 -12.59 3.34
N THR A 14 7.06 -11.36 3.64
CA THR A 14 8.42 -10.87 3.47
C THR A 14 9.14 -10.79 4.82
N LYS A 15 10.48 -10.80 4.78
CA LYS A 15 11.31 -10.69 5.99
C LYS A 15 11.30 -9.30 6.64
N LEU A 16 11.05 -8.25 5.87
CA LEU A 16 11.29 -6.85 6.30
C LEU A 16 10.13 -5.88 6.06
N ALA A 17 9.24 -6.17 5.10
CA ALA A 17 8.16 -5.28 4.69
C ALA A 17 6.77 -5.83 5.02
N GLY A 18 6.68 -6.80 5.94
CA GLY A 18 5.42 -7.45 6.28
C GLY A 18 4.94 -8.34 5.14
N TRP A 19 3.68 -8.22 4.75
CA TRP A 19 3.08 -8.98 3.65
C TRP A 19 3.19 -8.21 2.33
N GLU A 20 3.27 -8.92 1.20
CA GLU A 20 3.29 -8.30 -0.13
C GLU A 20 2.36 -9.03 -1.11
N LEU A 21 1.94 -8.33 -2.16
CA LEU A 21 1.19 -8.89 -3.25
C LEU A 21 2.09 -9.24 -4.44
N ARG A 22 1.97 -10.45 -4.98
CA ARG A 22 2.72 -10.92 -6.16
C ARG A 22 1.76 -11.42 -7.24
N THR A 23 2.13 -11.25 -8.50
CA THR A 23 1.37 -11.87 -9.61
C THR A 23 1.78 -13.32 -9.78
N GLN A 24 0.84 -14.22 -10.08
CA GLN A 24 1.16 -15.61 -10.42
C GLN A 24 1.37 -15.80 -11.94
N VAL A 25 1.03 -14.79 -12.74
CA VAL A 25 1.13 -14.82 -14.21
C VAL A 25 1.84 -13.57 -14.73
N ALA A 26 2.25 -13.59 -16.00
CA ALA A 26 2.74 -12.38 -16.64
C ALA A 26 1.58 -11.39 -16.89
N ILE A 27 1.80 -10.11 -16.59
CA ILE A 27 0.84 -9.03 -16.80
C ILE A 27 1.40 -8.10 -17.89
N PRO A 28 0.66 -7.84 -18.99
CA PRO A 28 1.04 -6.88 -20.01
C PRO A 28 1.18 -5.44 -19.48
N SER A 29 1.86 -4.56 -20.19
CA SER A 29 1.94 -3.14 -19.84
C SER A 29 0.58 -2.46 -20.03
N GLY A 30 0.20 -1.55 -19.11
CA GLY A 30 -1.06 -0.80 -19.17
C GLY A 30 -2.30 -1.59 -18.79
N ALA A 31 -2.15 -2.84 -18.32
CA ALA A 31 -3.27 -3.69 -17.95
C ALA A 31 -3.88 -3.26 -16.62
N PHE A 32 -5.22 -3.25 -16.55
CA PHE A 32 -5.96 -3.17 -15.29
C PHE A 32 -5.78 -4.47 -14.50
N ILE A 33 -5.46 -4.36 -13.21
CA ILE A 33 -5.19 -5.52 -12.35
C ILE A 33 -6.36 -5.74 -11.37
N MET A 34 -6.70 -4.72 -10.59
CA MET A 34 -7.78 -4.75 -9.60
C MET A 34 -8.15 -3.33 -9.17
N GLN A 35 -9.28 -3.20 -8.46
CA GLN A 35 -9.62 -1.98 -7.74
C GLN A 35 -8.89 -1.94 -6.38
N TYR A 36 -8.51 -0.75 -5.93
CA TYR A 36 -8.15 -0.51 -4.53
C TYR A 36 -9.42 -0.17 -3.75
N VAL A 37 -9.90 -1.10 -2.92
CA VAL A 37 -11.21 -0.98 -2.24
C VAL A 37 -11.05 -0.99 -0.73
N GLY A 38 -11.97 -0.30 -0.06
CA GLY A 38 -12.10 -0.32 1.39
C GLY A 38 -13.22 0.57 1.88
N GLU A 39 -13.20 0.92 3.16
CA GLU A 39 -14.19 1.83 3.73
C GLU A 39 -13.99 3.25 3.20
N MET A 40 -15.05 3.85 2.65
CA MET A 40 -15.04 5.25 2.21
C MET A 40 -15.21 6.18 3.41
N MET A 41 -14.35 7.18 3.52
CA MET A 41 -14.39 8.20 4.56
C MET A 41 -13.81 9.52 4.04
N CYS A 42 -13.81 10.58 4.85
CA CYS A 42 -13.13 11.82 4.52
C CYS A 42 -11.72 11.90 5.14
N ARG A 43 -10.88 12.80 4.64
CA ARG A 43 -9.54 13.08 5.14
C ARG A 43 -9.50 13.34 6.65
N ALA A 44 -10.50 14.04 7.19
CA ALA A 44 -10.66 14.26 8.63
C ALA A 44 -10.59 12.97 9.46
N THR A 45 -11.40 11.99 9.05
CA THR A 45 -11.52 10.69 9.70
C THR A 45 -10.26 9.87 9.44
N MET A 46 -9.72 9.94 8.21
CA MET A 46 -8.47 9.28 7.82
C MET A 46 -7.32 9.65 8.74
N GLU A 47 -7.08 10.94 8.97
CA GLU A 47 -6.00 11.40 9.84
C GLU A 47 -6.17 10.91 11.28
N GLY A 48 -7.39 11.01 11.81
CA GLY A 48 -7.71 10.52 13.15
C GLY A 48 -7.44 9.02 13.30
N ARG A 49 -7.88 8.21 12.33
CA ARG A 49 -7.64 6.76 12.29
C ARG A 49 -6.17 6.43 12.13
N SER A 50 -5.46 7.12 11.23
CA SER A 50 -4.04 6.87 10.97
C SER A 50 -3.21 7.10 12.22
N ARG A 51 -3.48 8.20 12.97
CA ARG A 51 -2.83 8.47 14.26
C ARG A 51 -3.18 7.41 15.31
N HIS A 52 -4.43 6.96 15.36
CA HIS A 52 -4.86 5.90 16.29
C HIS A 52 -4.18 4.56 15.97
N ASN A 53 -4.12 4.19 14.70
CA ASN A 53 -3.56 2.94 14.20
C ASN A 53 -2.04 2.89 14.40
N SER A 54 -1.33 3.97 14.03
CA SER A 54 0.12 4.10 14.28
C SER A 54 0.45 3.91 15.77
N ARG A 55 -0.34 4.50 16.69
CA ARG A 55 -0.14 4.34 18.15
C ARG A 55 -0.32 2.90 18.65
N ARG A 56 -1.10 2.09 17.94
CA ARG A 56 -1.34 0.67 18.26
C ARG A 56 -0.36 -0.27 17.56
N GLY A 57 0.50 0.27 16.70
CA GLY A 57 1.44 -0.50 15.89
C GLY A 57 0.80 -1.12 14.64
N TYR A 58 -0.38 -0.66 14.23
CA TYR A 58 -1.00 -1.09 12.98
C TYR A 58 -0.36 -0.38 11.78
N HIS A 59 -0.33 -1.07 10.64
CA HIS A 59 0.00 -0.47 9.37
C HIS A 59 -1.14 0.44 8.89
N ASN A 60 -0.80 1.52 8.18
CA ASN A 60 -1.77 2.43 7.59
C ASN A 60 -2.07 2.01 6.14
N TYR A 61 -3.34 1.69 5.87
CA TYR A 61 -3.85 1.29 4.55
C TYR A 61 -4.80 2.35 3.98
N CYS A 62 -4.48 3.61 4.26
CA CYS A 62 -5.30 4.75 3.85
C CYS A 62 -4.81 5.30 2.50
N MET A 63 -5.74 5.62 1.61
CA MET A 63 -5.46 6.22 0.32
C MET A 63 -6.41 7.39 0.05
N GLU A 64 -5.86 8.51 -0.37
CA GLU A 64 -6.65 9.64 -0.85
C GLU A 64 -7.04 9.41 -2.31
N ILE A 65 -8.29 9.66 -2.64
CA ILE A 65 -8.80 9.38 -3.99
C ILE A 65 -8.39 10.51 -4.95
N VAL A 66 -8.39 11.77 -4.52
CA VAL A 66 -8.10 12.92 -5.40
C VAL A 66 -6.71 13.47 -5.10
N GLN A 67 -5.90 13.68 -6.14
CA GLN A 67 -4.53 14.21 -6.02
C GLN A 67 -4.47 15.74 -6.12
N ASP A 68 -5.43 16.37 -6.79
CA ASP A 68 -5.49 17.84 -6.89
C ASP A 68 -6.46 18.42 -5.85
N GLU A 69 -5.87 19.00 -4.81
CA GLU A 69 -6.60 19.66 -3.72
C GLU A 69 -7.44 20.86 -4.19
N TRP A 70 -7.17 21.38 -5.39
CA TRP A 70 -7.83 22.54 -5.99
C TRP A 70 -9.29 22.29 -6.39
N GLU A 71 -9.71 21.02 -6.50
CA GLU A 71 -11.09 20.66 -6.85
C GLU A 71 -12.03 20.69 -5.65
N TRP A 72 -11.53 20.89 -4.42
CA TRP A 72 -12.35 20.80 -3.21
C TRP A 72 -12.14 21.97 -2.25
N GLU A 73 -13.16 22.81 -2.09
CA GLU A 73 -13.12 24.00 -1.22
C GLU A 73 -12.78 23.66 0.24
N ASP A 74 -13.17 22.47 0.70
CA ASP A 74 -12.95 21.99 2.07
C ASP A 74 -12.15 20.69 2.06
N ASN A 75 -10.83 20.81 1.96
CA ASN A 75 -9.88 19.70 1.87
C ASN A 75 -10.06 18.62 2.97
N TRP A 76 -10.65 18.98 4.11
CA TRP A 76 -10.97 18.06 5.20
C TRP A 76 -12.06 17.03 4.83
N LYS A 77 -12.89 17.35 3.82
CA LYS A 77 -13.93 16.49 3.24
C LYS A 77 -13.45 15.67 2.05
N LEU A 78 -12.16 15.77 1.68
CA LEU A 78 -11.61 15.01 0.55
C LEU A 78 -11.87 13.50 0.74
N PRO A 79 -12.43 12.81 -0.26
CA PRO A 79 -12.71 11.37 -0.18
C PRO A 79 -11.43 10.52 -0.07
N CYS A 80 -11.44 9.60 0.90
CA CYS A 80 -10.36 8.67 1.19
C CYS A 80 -10.91 7.25 1.35
N ILE A 81 -10.03 6.26 1.17
CA ILE A 81 -10.30 4.82 1.35
C ILE A 81 -9.45 4.32 2.52
N ASP A 82 -10.05 3.60 3.47
CA ASP A 82 -9.37 2.81 4.50
C ASP A 82 -9.52 1.32 4.24
N SER A 83 -8.42 0.64 3.88
CA SER A 83 -8.44 -0.80 3.63
C SER A 83 -7.96 -1.65 4.82
N LEU A 84 -7.89 -1.08 6.05
CA LEU A 84 -7.39 -1.83 7.21
C LEU A 84 -8.28 -3.03 7.55
N PHE A 85 -9.59 -2.79 7.76
CA PHE A 85 -10.55 -3.82 8.19
C PHE A 85 -11.49 -4.31 7.07
N LEU A 86 -11.78 -3.44 6.10
CA LEU A 86 -12.63 -3.74 4.95
C LEU A 86 -11.81 -3.44 3.70
N GLY A 87 -11.56 -4.44 2.86
CA GLY A 87 -10.75 -4.26 1.64
C GLY A 87 -10.54 -5.55 0.87
N ASN A 88 -9.66 -5.50 -0.13
CA ASN A 88 -9.25 -6.67 -0.91
C ASN A 88 -7.72 -6.84 -0.89
N ALA A 89 -7.18 -7.68 -1.78
CA ALA A 89 -5.75 -7.96 -1.87
C ALA A 89 -4.88 -6.72 -2.19
N SER A 90 -5.45 -5.63 -2.71
CA SER A 90 -4.73 -4.40 -3.05
C SER A 90 -4.04 -3.76 -1.84
N ARG A 91 -4.54 -3.99 -0.62
CA ARG A 91 -3.94 -3.50 0.62
C ARG A 91 -2.51 -4.00 0.85
N PHE A 92 -2.11 -5.10 0.18
CA PHE A 92 -0.78 -5.68 0.26
C PHE A 92 0.18 -5.18 -0.83
N LEU A 93 -0.22 -4.20 -1.63
CA LEU A 93 0.71 -3.52 -2.54
C LEU A 93 1.73 -2.73 -1.73
N ASN A 94 3.00 -3.13 -1.81
CA ASN A 94 4.08 -2.46 -1.08
C ASN A 94 4.64 -1.25 -1.84
N HIS A 95 5.37 -0.40 -1.12
CA HIS A 95 6.09 0.72 -1.70
C HIS A 95 7.28 0.26 -2.55
N SER A 96 7.48 0.89 -3.70
CA SER A 96 8.76 0.91 -4.40
C SER A 96 9.11 2.30 -4.91
N CYS A 97 10.40 2.65 -4.83
CA CYS A 97 10.94 3.86 -5.46
C CYS A 97 11.05 3.72 -6.99
N GLU A 98 11.04 2.49 -7.51
CA GLU A 98 10.91 2.17 -8.94
C GLU A 98 9.73 1.21 -9.12
N PRO A 99 8.48 1.70 -9.00
CA PRO A 99 7.29 0.85 -8.98
C PRO A 99 6.95 0.26 -10.35
N ASN A 100 6.27 -0.87 -10.35
CA ASN A 100 5.77 -1.52 -11.57
C ASN A 100 4.26 -1.42 -11.75
N VAL A 101 3.52 -0.93 -10.75
CA VAL A 101 2.11 -0.56 -10.87
C VAL A 101 1.90 0.92 -10.52
N GLU A 102 0.78 1.46 -10.96
CA GLU A 102 0.29 2.79 -10.62
C GLU A 102 -1.19 2.72 -10.22
N VAL A 103 -1.61 3.68 -9.41
CA VAL A 103 -3.02 3.85 -9.03
C VAL A 103 -3.59 5.02 -9.82
N ARG A 104 -4.78 4.84 -10.39
CA ARG A 104 -5.46 5.86 -11.19
C ARG A 104 -6.94 5.93 -10.83
N ASN A 105 -7.49 7.13 -10.88
CA ASN A 105 -8.93 7.33 -10.78
C ASN A 105 -9.61 6.95 -12.08
N ILE A 106 -10.69 6.19 -11.97
CA ILE A 106 -11.57 5.84 -13.09
C ILE A 106 -12.94 6.47 -12.82
N TRP A 107 -13.27 7.50 -13.59
CA TRP A 107 -14.54 8.20 -13.48
C TRP A 107 -15.63 7.48 -14.28
N ARG A 108 -16.79 7.26 -13.65
CA ARG A 108 -18.00 6.73 -14.29
C ARG A 108 -19.16 7.68 -14.03
N GLY A 109 -19.13 8.83 -14.70
CA GLY A 109 -20.10 9.91 -14.47
C GLY A 109 -19.71 10.82 -13.28
N PRO A 110 -20.67 11.53 -12.66
CA PRO A 110 -20.40 12.58 -11.68
C PRO A 110 -20.15 12.05 -10.26
N LEU A 111 -20.25 10.75 -10.03
CA LEU A 111 -20.01 10.13 -8.72
C LEU A 111 -18.51 10.05 -8.43
N LEU A 112 -18.17 9.74 -7.17
CA LEU A 112 -16.78 9.51 -6.76
C LEU A 112 -16.10 8.46 -7.64
N PRO A 113 -14.85 8.70 -8.08
CA PRO A 113 -14.17 7.76 -8.95
C PRO A 113 -13.79 6.51 -8.15
N ILE A 114 -13.69 5.38 -8.86
CA ILE A 114 -13.04 4.18 -8.32
C ILE A 114 -11.53 4.32 -8.50
N VAL A 115 -10.77 3.75 -7.56
CA VAL A 115 -9.31 3.71 -7.66
C VAL A 115 -8.90 2.39 -8.28
N GLY A 116 -8.34 2.44 -9.50
CA GLY A 116 -7.85 1.28 -10.22
C GLY A 116 -6.34 1.12 -10.12
N VAL A 117 -5.87 -0.12 -10.04
CA VAL A 117 -4.45 -0.50 -10.08
C VAL A 117 -4.10 -0.97 -11.49
N PHE A 118 -3.10 -0.33 -12.11
CA PHE A 118 -2.68 -0.62 -13.48
C PHE A 118 -1.18 -0.93 -13.53
N SER A 119 -0.76 -1.80 -14.45
CA SER A 119 0.65 -2.06 -14.69
C SER A 119 1.31 -0.92 -15.48
N ARG A 120 2.50 -0.48 -15.05
CA ARG A 120 3.31 0.57 -15.72
C ARG A 120 4.21 0.01 -16.82
N ARG A 121 4.48 -1.28 -16.76
CA ARG A 121 5.33 -2.06 -17.67
C ARG A 121 4.82 -3.49 -17.72
N LYS A 122 5.38 -4.31 -18.60
CA LYS A 122 5.24 -5.77 -18.48
C LYS A 122 5.78 -6.23 -17.11
N ILE A 123 5.01 -7.05 -16.41
CA ILE A 123 5.36 -7.66 -15.12
C ILE A 123 5.42 -9.17 -15.32
N ASN A 124 6.51 -9.81 -14.93
CA ASN A 124 6.64 -11.26 -15.08
C ASN A 124 5.93 -12.01 -13.95
N ALA A 125 5.58 -13.27 -14.20
CA ALA A 125 5.05 -14.17 -13.18
C ALA A 125 6.00 -14.23 -11.97
N GLY A 126 5.44 -14.20 -10.78
CA GLY A 126 6.15 -14.19 -9.52
C GLY A 126 6.71 -12.83 -9.11
N GLU A 127 6.66 -11.76 -9.93
CA GLU A 127 7.11 -10.43 -9.46
C GLU A 127 6.15 -9.83 -8.42
N ALA A 128 6.70 -9.10 -7.45
CA ALA A 128 5.93 -8.31 -6.50
C ALA A 128 5.31 -7.09 -7.19
N LEU A 129 4.04 -6.82 -6.88
CA LEU A 129 3.30 -5.64 -7.36
C LEU A 129 3.53 -4.49 -6.38
N THR A 130 4.11 -3.39 -6.86
CA THR A 130 4.51 -2.26 -6.02
C THR A 130 4.14 -0.93 -6.64
N TYR A 131 3.70 0.02 -5.81
CA TYR A 131 3.40 1.40 -6.22
C TYR A 131 4.23 2.40 -5.43
N ALA A 132 4.30 3.65 -5.91
CA ALA A 132 4.94 4.72 -5.16
C ALA A 132 3.96 5.30 -4.14
N TYR A 133 4.21 5.02 -2.85
CA TYR A 133 3.49 5.69 -1.76
C TYR A 133 3.77 7.20 -1.81
N GLY A 134 2.74 8.00 -1.56
CA GLY A 134 2.80 9.46 -1.62
C GLY A 134 3.62 10.10 -0.48
N SER A 135 3.78 11.42 -0.56
CA SER A 135 4.55 12.26 0.37
C SER A 135 3.91 12.40 1.76
N GLY A 136 2.61 12.16 1.89
CA GLY A 136 1.85 12.29 3.14
C GLY A 136 2.08 11.19 4.18
N TYR A 137 2.86 10.16 3.85
CA TYR A 137 3.16 9.06 4.78
C TYR A 137 4.10 9.53 5.90
N GLU A 138 3.91 8.93 7.09
CA GLU A 138 4.93 9.00 8.14
C GLU A 138 6.26 8.48 7.61
N THR A 139 7.33 9.05 8.14
CA THR A 139 8.71 8.67 7.85
C THR A 139 8.93 7.19 8.16
N ILE A 140 8.97 6.35 7.13
CA ILE A 140 9.15 4.89 7.25
C ILE A 140 10.35 4.46 6.43
N LYS A 141 11.20 3.59 7.00
CA LYS A 141 12.36 3.04 6.28
C LYS A 141 11.89 2.27 5.04
N CYS A 142 12.49 2.58 3.89
CA CYS A 142 12.12 1.96 2.62
C CYS A 142 12.90 0.68 2.39
N TRP A 143 12.18 -0.41 2.14
CA TRP A 143 12.74 -1.74 1.91
C TRP A 143 12.60 -2.24 0.47
N CYS A 144 12.35 -1.34 -0.50
CA CYS A 144 12.11 -1.72 -1.89
C CYS A 144 13.32 -2.34 -2.61
N GLY A 145 14.54 -2.13 -2.10
CA GLY A 145 15.76 -2.73 -2.62
C GLY A 145 16.21 -2.26 -4.01
N THR A 146 15.52 -1.27 -4.60
CA THR A 146 15.83 -0.77 -5.95
C THR A 146 17.13 0.07 -5.95
N LYS A 147 17.68 0.34 -7.14
CA LYS A 147 18.92 1.15 -7.25
C LYS A 147 18.62 2.62 -6.98
N ALA A 148 17.45 3.11 -7.40
CA ALA A 148 16.99 4.48 -7.16
C ALA A 148 16.28 4.64 -5.81
N CYS A 149 16.45 3.71 -4.86
CA CYS A 149 15.82 3.78 -3.55
C CYS A 149 16.21 5.07 -2.82
N LYS A 150 15.21 5.82 -2.33
CA LYS A 150 15.40 7.05 -1.56
C LYS A 150 15.78 6.80 -0.10
N GLY A 151 15.75 5.54 0.33
CA GLY A 151 16.05 5.09 1.70
C GLY A 151 14.86 5.13 2.65
N TYR A 152 13.92 6.07 2.44
CA TYR A 152 12.71 6.20 3.23
C TYR A 152 11.50 6.57 2.35
N ILE A 153 10.31 6.30 2.88
CA ILE A 153 9.00 6.68 2.36
C ILE A 153 8.55 7.96 3.08
N GLY A 154 7.92 8.89 2.34
CA GLY A 154 7.52 10.21 2.83
C GLY A 154 8.63 11.27 2.68
N ASP A 155 8.29 12.53 3.00
CA ASP A 155 9.14 13.69 2.68
C ASP A 155 9.87 14.33 3.87
N ARG A 156 9.64 13.88 5.12
CA ARG A 156 10.21 14.51 6.32
C ARG A 156 11.60 13.97 6.69
N PHE A 157 12.63 14.32 5.91
CA PHE A 157 14.02 13.93 6.19
C PHE A 157 15.08 14.99 5.86
N GLY A 158 16.09 15.10 6.73
CA GLY A 158 17.39 15.73 6.43
C GLY A 158 18.31 14.83 5.60
N ALA A 159 19.46 15.36 5.17
CA ALA A 159 20.40 14.66 4.30
C ALA A 159 20.98 13.36 4.90
N GLU A 160 21.26 13.33 6.19
CA GLU A 160 21.87 12.20 6.91
C GLU A 160 20.96 10.95 6.92
N GLY A 161 19.66 11.15 7.19
CA GLY A 161 18.68 10.07 7.14
C GLY A 161 18.61 9.42 5.76
N LYS A 162 18.68 10.20 4.67
CA LYS A 162 18.63 9.65 3.30
C LYS A 162 19.75 8.64 3.02
N GLU A 163 20.97 8.90 3.49
CA GLU A 163 22.11 8.01 3.27
C GLU A 163 22.01 6.69 4.07
N GLU A 164 21.55 6.75 5.31
CA GLU A 164 21.36 5.53 6.11
C GLU A 164 20.32 4.59 5.50
N GLY A 165 19.21 5.14 5.01
CA GLY A 165 18.17 4.37 4.35
C GLY A 165 18.67 3.74 3.04
N LYS A 166 19.43 4.48 2.24
CA LYS A 166 20.07 3.97 1.01
C LYS A 166 21.02 2.81 1.30
N ARG A 167 21.81 2.89 2.37
CA ARG A 167 22.70 1.80 2.80
C ARG A 167 21.91 0.53 3.10
N GLY A 168 20.82 0.63 3.87
CA GLY A 168 19.94 -0.50 4.17
C GLY A 168 19.32 -1.13 2.92
N ALA A 169 18.85 -0.31 1.97
CA ALA A 169 18.32 -0.80 0.70
C ALA A 169 19.37 -1.52 -0.16
N ARG A 170 20.63 -1.04 -0.15
CA ARG A 170 21.75 -1.66 -0.87
C ARG A 170 22.08 -3.04 -0.31
N GLU A 171 22.13 -3.21 1.00
CA GLU A 171 22.38 -4.50 1.66
C GLU A 171 21.27 -5.52 1.33
N LEU A 172 20.02 -5.08 1.34
CA LEU A 172 18.85 -5.88 0.96
C LEU A 172 18.97 -6.41 -0.48
N ARG A 173 19.34 -5.53 -1.41
CA ARG A 173 19.56 -5.90 -2.81
C ARG A 173 20.65 -6.95 -2.95
N GLN A 174 21.74 -6.84 -2.18
CA GLN A 174 22.83 -7.80 -2.21
C GLN A 174 22.41 -9.16 -1.63
N LYS A 175 21.65 -9.17 -0.53
CA LYS A 175 21.09 -10.40 0.05
C LYS A 175 20.09 -11.09 -0.89
N SER A 176 19.21 -10.33 -1.55
CA SER A 176 18.25 -10.88 -2.52
C SER A 176 18.95 -11.51 -3.73
N ARG A 177 20.01 -10.87 -4.26
CA ARG A 177 20.81 -11.43 -5.37
C ARG A 177 21.50 -12.73 -4.98
N ASN A 178 22.02 -12.80 -3.76
CA ASN A 178 22.68 -14.01 -3.26
C ASN A 178 21.67 -15.16 -3.08
N ALA A 179 20.45 -14.88 -2.60
CA ALA A 179 19.40 -15.87 -2.45
C ALA A 179 18.91 -16.46 -3.80
N THR A 180 18.80 -15.62 -4.84
CA THR A 180 18.51 -16.08 -6.21
C THR A 180 19.63 -16.92 -6.82
N HIS A 181 20.88 -16.73 -6.39
CA HIS A 181 22.03 -17.53 -6.86
C HIS A 181 22.16 -18.89 -6.15
N THR A 182 21.64 -19.04 -4.93
CA THR A 182 21.74 -20.28 -4.14
C THR A 182 20.58 -21.25 -4.36
N GLY A 183 19.65 -20.98 -5.28
CA GLY A 183 18.52 -21.87 -5.59
C GLY A 183 17.60 -22.16 -4.40
N ALA A 184 17.57 -21.29 -3.39
CA ALA A 184 16.73 -21.49 -2.22
C ALA A 184 15.27 -21.18 -2.59
N GLU A 185 14.47 -22.21 -2.83
CA GLU A 185 13.03 -22.12 -2.88
C GLU A 185 12.53 -21.50 -1.57
N THR A 186 12.09 -20.25 -1.62
CA THR A 186 11.34 -19.67 -0.52
C THR A 186 10.01 -20.41 -0.50
N GLY A 187 9.80 -21.29 0.47
CA GLY A 187 8.47 -21.84 0.73
C GLY A 187 7.50 -20.67 0.89
N LEU A 188 6.60 -20.51 -0.08
CA LEU A 188 5.56 -19.50 -0.01
C LEU A 188 4.47 -20.06 0.91
N GLU A 189 4.47 -19.61 2.16
CA GLU A 189 3.30 -19.78 3.01
C GLU A 189 2.19 -18.84 2.52
N THR A 190 1.10 -19.43 2.02
CA THR A 190 -0.14 -18.72 1.74
C THR A 190 -0.85 -18.43 3.06
N ALA A 191 -1.12 -17.17 3.35
CA ALA A 191 -1.81 -16.80 4.59
C ALA A 191 -3.31 -17.12 4.48
N ASP A 192 -3.85 -17.75 5.52
CA ASP A 192 -5.30 -17.81 5.76
C ASP A 192 -5.75 -16.48 6.38
N PHE A 193 -6.84 -15.89 5.85
CA PHE A 193 -7.23 -14.49 6.10
C PHE A 193 -7.76 -14.21 7.53
N SER A 194 -7.78 -15.19 8.43
CA SER A 194 -8.42 -15.10 9.74
C SER A 194 -7.50 -14.71 10.91
N ASP A 195 -6.18 -14.76 10.75
CA ASP A 195 -5.30 -14.92 11.93
C ASP A 195 -4.51 -13.68 12.39
N ASP A 196 -4.51 -12.55 11.67
CA ASP A 196 -3.47 -11.52 11.91
C ASP A 196 -3.82 -10.38 12.90
N GLU A 197 -5.04 -10.29 13.45
CA GLU A 197 -5.45 -9.04 14.15
C GLU A 197 -6.14 -9.22 15.53
N THR A 198 -6.53 -10.43 15.94
CA THR A 198 -7.34 -10.62 17.17
C THR A 198 -6.53 -10.81 18.47
N LYS A 199 -5.21 -11.02 18.42
CA LYS A 199 -4.38 -11.29 19.61
C LYS A 199 -3.84 -10.04 20.33
N LYS A 200 -4.63 -8.96 20.46
CA LYS A 200 -4.39 -7.92 21.49
C LYS A 200 -5.72 -7.28 21.93
N LYS A 201 -6.50 -8.00 22.75
CA LYS A 201 -7.62 -7.41 23.50
C LYS A 201 -7.34 -7.44 25.00
N GLY A 202 -7.08 -6.24 25.52
CA GLY A 202 -7.21 -5.87 26.92
C GLY A 202 -7.35 -4.35 26.99
N GLY A 203 -8.58 -3.84 26.91
CA GLY A 203 -8.85 -2.40 27.08
C GLY A 203 -10.12 -1.93 26.35
N HIS A 204 -11.22 -1.79 27.11
CA HIS A 204 -12.39 -1.00 26.72
C HIS A 204 -11.97 0.47 26.43
N HIS A 205 -12.60 1.15 25.45
CA HIS A 205 -13.39 2.37 25.69
C HIS A 205 -13.86 3.07 24.39
N SER A 206 -15.08 3.63 24.53
CA SER A 206 -15.86 4.61 23.77
C SER A 206 -15.44 5.08 22.36
N SER A 207 -16.34 4.86 21.40
CA SER A 207 -16.37 5.51 20.09
C SER A 207 -16.87 6.96 20.19
N SER A 208 -16.05 7.95 19.83
CA SER A 208 -16.53 9.29 19.49
C SER A 208 -16.89 9.34 18.01
N LYS A 209 -18.19 9.51 17.72
CA LYS A 209 -18.70 9.73 16.36
C LYS A 209 -18.53 11.20 15.99
N THR A 210 -17.58 11.52 15.12
CA THR A 210 -17.56 12.81 14.41
C THR A 210 -18.41 12.67 13.14
N ASN A 211 -19.58 13.31 13.15
CA ASN A 211 -20.54 13.29 12.05
C ASN A 211 -20.03 14.15 10.88
N CYS A 212 -19.78 13.53 9.73
CA CYS A 212 -19.67 14.24 8.46
C CYS A 212 -21.09 14.34 7.86
N ARG A 213 -21.72 15.52 7.96
CA ARG A 213 -22.98 15.80 7.27
C ARG A 213 -22.68 16.59 6.00
N GLY A 214 -23.10 16.06 4.85
CA GLY A 214 -23.10 16.76 3.58
C GLY A 214 -24.12 17.90 3.57
N ARG A 215 -23.78 18.96 2.83
CA ARG A 215 -24.73 19.89 2.23
C ARG A 215 -24.66 19.69 0.73
#